data_AF-A0A7C3F3R0-F1
#
_entry.id   AF-A0A7C3F3R0-F1
#
_cell.length_a   1.000
_cell.length_b   1.000
_cell.length_c   1.000
_cell.angle_alpha   90.00
_cell.angle_beta   90.00
_cell.angle_gamma   90.00
#
_symmetry.space_group_name_H-M   'P 1'
#
loop_
_entity.id
_entity.type
_entity.pdbx_description
1 polymer ?
#
loop_
_entity_poly.entity_id
_entity_poly.type
_entity_poly.pdbx_seq_one_letter_code
_entity_poly.pdbx_strand_id
1 'polypeptide(L)'
;MWLAACSLPACSRPRTPQEWQPREFLIALRGAPPPKPPLYAQVAQAGFNAIADGVGSDALDLAHRYRLKVVLGQIGLDTATLSRPADARNVADAIRRFDSHPALWGYFVGDETLESQLADVAALADFARRHDPMHPVFISLLPCDAWVGPALATGDYADYLERFIRAARPALLNFGHFPFREKGDSEFYFENLELIRRAALEHGLPFYPTLQAASWPGMRPPTEGEMRWLAYTALAYGAKGVVWFRYWGAPAGSRQGIVEPDGLLTERYRIVADLNADLRALGPVLLPLRPVAVYHTGPTPVGATRLPIHGLLGALEGGPFVVGEFEDAGGAKHLLVVNRDAARAVTVKLAINRPCKGLAWFDPSARAWAAQAVEVDRFQSVAEFSLPPGGGRLLRLGKATR
;
A
#
# COMPACT_ATOMS: atom_id res chain seq x y z
N MET A 1 -6.05 46.43 -52.97
CA MET A 1 -4.81 45.98 -52.30
C MET A 1 -5.22 45.33 -50.98
N TRP A 2 -5.41 44.01 -50.98
CA TRP A 2 -5.87 43.25 -49.81
C TRP A 2 -4.64 42.81 -49.00
N LEU A 3 -4.56 43.22 -47.74
CA LEU A 3 -3.54 42.76 -46.78
C LEU A 3 -4.05 41.46 -46.14
N ALA A 4 -3.38 40.35 -46.46
CA ALA A 4 -3.60 39.06 -45.81
C ALA A 4 -2.98 39.08 -44.40
N ALA A 5 -3.79 38.83 -43.37
CA ALA A 5 -3.31 38.62 -42.02
C ALA A 5 -2.81 37.16 -41.87
N CYS A 6 -1.51 36.98 -41.74
CA CYS A 6 -0.91 35.70 -41.36
C CYS A 6 -1.17 35.43 -39.88
N SER A 7 -2.00 34.44 -39.57
CA SER A 7 -2.14 33.86 -38.24
C SER A 7 -0.93 32.99 -37.91
N LEU A 8 -0.18 33.36 -36.87
CA LEU A 8 0.89 32.52 -36.30
C LEU A 8 0.28 31.28 -35.62
N PRO A 9 0.89 30.09 -35.75
CA PRO A 9 0.42 28.90 -35.08
C PRO A 9 0.60 29.05 -33.56
N ALA A 10 -0.45 28.72 -32.81
CA ALA A 10 -0.42 28.73 -31.36
C ALA A 10 0.65 27.75 -30.86
N CYS A 11 1.68 28.28 -30.18
CA CYS A 11 2.59 27.48 -29.38
C CYS A 11 1.77 26.67 -28.36
N SER A 12 1.67 25.37 -28.57
CA SER A 12 1.18 24.44 -27.54
C SER A 12 2.07 24.59 -26.31
N ARG A 13 1.48 24.95 -25.17
CA ARG A 13 2.17 24.91 -23.87
C ARG A 13 2.82 23.53 -23.71
N PRO A 14 4.07 23.42 -23.22
CA PRO A 14 4.64 22.14 -22.87
C PRO A 14 3.71 21.44 -21.89
N ARG A 15 3.31 20.20 -22.19
CA ARG A 15 2.61 19.33 -21.23
C ARG A 15 3.53 19.21 -20.02
N THR A 16 3.09 19.71 -18.87
CA THR A 16 3.69 19.32 -17.59
C THR A 16 3.72 17.79 -17.56
N PRO A 17 4.86 17.14 -17.25
CA PRO A 17 4.89 15.69 -17.12
C PRO A 17 3.77 15.29 -16.18
N GLN A 18 2.84 14.46 -16.65
CA GLN A 18 1.77 13.98 -15.80
C GLN A 18 2.43 13.10 -14.74
N GLU A 19 2.45 13.55 -13.49
CA GLU A 19 2.92 12.74 -12.37
C GLU A 19 2.15 11.42 -12.36
N TRP A 20 2.87 10.31 -12.22
CA TRP A 20 2.25 9.00 -12.16
C TRP A 20 1.28 8.96 -10.98
N GLN A 21 0.10 8.37 -11.22
CA GLN A 21 -0.93 8.19 -10.20
C GLN A 21 -1.45 6.76 -10.29
N PRO A 22 -1.78 6.13 -9.16
CA PRO A 22 -2.28 4.77 -9.13
C PRO A 22 -3.65 4.70 -9.82
N ARG A 23 -3.75 3.90 -10.88
CA ARG A 23 -5.00 3.70 -11.65
C ARG A 23 -5.86 2.58 -11.07
N GLU A 24 -5.25 1.68 -10.31
CA GLU A 24 -5.91 0.57 -9.64
C GLU A 24 -5.31 0.40 -8.25
N PHE A 25 -6.11 -0.16 -7.33
CA PHE A 25 -5.61 -0.54 -6.02
C PHE A 25 -4.74 -1.79 -6.17
N LEU A 26 -3.45 -1.67 -5.83
CA LEU A 26 -2.50 -2.77 -6.01
C LEU A 26 -2.64 -3.78 -4.88
N ILE A 27 -2.84 -5.05 -5.24
CA ILE A 27 -2.82 -6.21 -4.33
C ILE A 27 -1.72 -7.11 -4.86
N ALA A 28 -0.52 -6.86 -4.38
CA ALA A 28 0.69 -7.46 -4.90
C ALA A 28 1.25 -8.54 -3.98
N LEU A 29 2.16 -9.33 -4.52
CA LEU A 29 3.03 -10.23 -3.77
C LEU A 29 4.51 -9.89 -3.95
N ARG A 30 5.31 -10.23 -2.95
CA ARG A 30 6.77 -10.41 -3.02
C ARG A 30 7.13 -11.89 -2.88
N GLY A 31 8.23 -12.32 -3.48
CA GLY A 31 8.57 -13.73 -3.61
C GLY A 31 7.74 -14.37 -4.73
N ALA A 32 8.03 -13.99 -5.97
CA ALA A 32 7.33 -14.48 -7.14
C ALA A 32 7.56 -15.99 -7.33
N PRO A 33 6.52 -16.75 -7.73
CA PRO A 33 6.72 -18.11 -8.18
C PRO A 33 7.50 -18.13 -9.51
N PRO A 34 8.11 -19.26 -9.89
CA PRO A 34 8.62 -19.47 -11.24
C PRO A 34 7.56 -19.11 -12.30
N PRO A 35 7.94 -18.52 -13.46
CA PRO A 35 7.01 -18.07 -14.50
C PRO A 35 6.41 -19.26 -15.27
N LYS A 36 5.53 -20.01 -14.60
CA LYS A 36 4.83 -21.19 -15.11
C LYS A 36 3.32 -20.95 -15.10
N PRO A 37 2.58 -21.33 -16.17
CA PRO A 37 1.13 -21.12 -16.24
C PRO A 37 0.32 -21.56 -15.02
N PRO A 38 0.48 -22.77 -14.46
CA PRO A 38 -0.32 -23.17 -13.29
C PRO A 38 -0.05 -22.29 -12.06
N LEU A 39 1.18 -21.79 -11.89
CA LEU A 39 1.55 -20.97 -10.73
C LEU A 39 1.02 -19.54 -10.85
N TYR A 40 1.00 -18.96 -12.05
CA TYR A 40 0.44 -17.62 -12.27
C TYR A 40 -1.09 -17.65 -12.28
N ALA A 41 -1.70 -18.74 -12.74
CA ALA A 41 -3.13 -18.98 -12.54
C ALA A 41 -3.49 -19.01 -11.06
N GLN A 42 -2.69 -19.72 -10.25
CA GLN A 42 -2.85 -19.79 -8.80
C GLN A 42 -2.67 -18.42 -8.11
N VAL A 43 -1.71 -17.59 -8.56
CA VAL A 43 -1.57 -16.20 -8.08
C VAL A 43 -2.87 -15.41 -8.35
N ALA A 44 -3.37 -15.45 -9.58
CA ALA A 44 -4.59 -14.73 -9.95
C ALA A 44 -5.83 -15.25 -9.20
N GLN A 45 -5.94 -16.57 -8.98
CA GLN A 45 -7.02 -17.19 -8.20
C GLN A 45 -7.05 -16.73 -6.74
N ALA A 46 -5.89 -16.46 -6.13
CA ALA A 46 -5.80 -15.87 -4.80
C ALA A 46 -6.12 -14.36 -4.77
N GLY A 47 -6.61 -13.78 -5.87
CA GLY A 47 -7.06 -12.39 -5.91
C GLY A 47 -5.94 -11.36 -6.07
N PHE A 48 -4.68 -11.75 -6.24
CA PHE A 48 -3.60 -10.82 -6.58
C PHE A 48 -3.82 -10.19 -7.98
N ASN A 49 -3.50 -8.91 -8.15
CA ASN A 49 -3.42 -8.26 -9.47
C ASN A 49 -1.99 -7.88 -9.84
N ALA A 50 -1.00 -8.14 -8.99
CA ALA A 50 0.38 -7.77 -9.27
C ALA A 50 1.42 -8.67 -8.62
N ILE A 51 2.59 -8.71 -9.24
CA ILE A 51 3.83 -9.27 -8.73
C ILE A 51 4.79 -8.11 -8.56
N ALA A 52 4.97 -7.67 -7.32
CA ALA A 52 5.85 -6.56 -6.97
C ALA A 52 7.27 -7.06 -6.64
N ASP A 53 7.72 -8.10 -7.34
CA ASP A 53 9.04 -8.69 -7.18
C ASP A 53 9.88 -8.40 -8.43
N GLY A 54 11.20 -8.36 -8.32
CA GLY A 54 12.09 -8.10 -9.46
C GLY A 54 12.17 -9.30 -10.42
N VAL A 55 11.13 -9.51 -11.23
CA VAL A 55 11.05 -10.66 -12.16
C VAL A 55 11.74 -10.38 -13.49
N GLY A 56 11.98 -11.45 -14.25
CA GLY A 56 12.49 -11.39 -15.62
C GLY A 56 11.41 -11.05 -16.65
N SER A 57 11.88 -10.67 -17.84
CA SER A 57 10.99 -10.33 -18.95
C SER A 57 10.18 -11.52 -19.48
N ASP A 58 10.62 -12.75 -19.20
CA ASP A 58 9.90 -14.00 -19.51
C ASP A 58 8.58 -14.15 -18.72
N ALA A 59 8.39 -13.37 -17.66
CA ALA A 59 7.13 -13.31 -16.91
C ALA A 59 6.05 -12.43 -17.55
N LEU A 60 6.40 -11.54 -18.50
CA LEU A 60 5.50 -10.48 -18.99
C LEU A 60 4.25 -11.03 -19.69
N ASP A 61 4.42 -11.85 -20.72
CA ASP A 61 3.30 -12.43 -21.47
C ASP A 61 2.42 -13.30 -20.58
N LEU A 62 3.05 -14.04 -19.66
CA LEU A 62 2.35 -14.89 -18.72
C LEU A 62 1.52 -14.07 -17.72
N ALA A 63 2.10 -13.01 -17.16
CA ALA A 63 1.40 -12.09 -16.29
C ALA A 63 0.21 -11.45 -17.03
N HIS A 64 0.41 -11.01 -18.28
CA HIS A 64 -0.66 -10.43 -19.08
C HIS A 64 -1.82 -11.40 -19.27
N ARG A 65 -1.53 -12.66 -19.61
CA ARG A 65 -2.53 -13.73 -19.77
C ARG A 65 -3.43 -13.89 -18.55
N TYR A 66 -2.88 -13.73 -17.35
CA TYR A 66 -3.61 -13.85 -16.08
C TYR A 66 -4.04 -12.50 -15.48
N ARG A 67 -3.95 -11.41 -16.25
CA ARG A 67 -4.31 -10.04 -15.82
C ARG A 67 -3.53 -9.59 -14.58
N LEU A 68 -2.27 -9.99 -14.50
CA LEU A 68 -1.31 -9.56 -13.50
C LEU A 68 -0.43 -8.46 -14.06
N LYS A 69 -0.10 -7.53 -13.18
CA LYS A 69 0.94 -6.54 -13.33
C LYS A 69 2.28 -7.07 -12.81
N VAL A 70 3.39 -6.62 -13.38
CA VAL A 70 4.74 -7.02 -12.92
C VAL A 70 5.66 -5.83 -12.76
N VAL A 71 6.49 -5.90 -11.74
CA VAL A 71 7.70 -5.08 -11.62
C VAL A 71 8.85 -5.82 -12.30
N LEU A 72 9.52 -5.22 -13.28
CA LEU A 72 10.68 -5.83 -13.93
C LEU A 72 11.96 -5.50 -13.16
N GLY A 73 12.75 -6.52 -12.81
CA GLY A 73 14.05 -6.32 -12.14
C GLY A 73 15.24 -6.96 -12.87
N GLN A 74 15.03 -8.06 -13.60
CA GLN A 74 16.11 -8.84 -14.21
C GLN A 74 16.44 -8.34 -15.63
N ILE A 75 16.62 -7.02 -15.76
CA ILE A 75 17.00 -6.34 -17.01
C ILE A 75 18.38 -5.70 -16.95
N GLY A 76 19.14 -5.93 -15.87
CA GLY A 76 20.47 -5.33 -15.64
C GLY A 76 20.43 -3.90 -15.11
N LEU A 77 19.33 -3.48 -14.48
CA LEU A 77 19.21 -2.16 -13.87
C LEU A 77 19.93 -2.13 -12.50
N ASP A 78 21.26 -2.09 -12.54
CA ASP A 78 22.13 -1.98 -11.38
C ASP A 78 23.37 -1.10 -11.68
N THR A 79 24.01 -0.56 -10.64
CA THR A 79 25.08 0.44 -10.80
C THR A 79 26.33 -0.11 -11.47
N ALA A 80 26.66 -1.38 -11.23
CA ALA A 80 27.81 -2.02 -11.86
C ALA A 80 27.59 -2.17 -13.38
N THR A 81 26.39 -2.60 -13.79
CA THR A 81 26.00 -2.71 -15.20
C THR A 81 25.99 -1.33 -15.87
N LEU A 82 25.37 -0.33 -15.24
CA LEU A 82 25.28 1.02 -15.83
C LEU A 82 26.62 1.76 -15.91
N SER A 83 27.64 1.36 -15.14
CA SER A 83 28.98 1.95 -15.23
C SER A 83 29.68 1.71 -16.58
N ARG A 84 29.21 0.72 -17.36
CA ARG A 84 29.76 0.36 -18.67
C ARG A 84 28.85 0.90 -19.78
N PRO A 85 29.33 1.78 -20.68
CA PRO A 85 28.47 2.42 -21.68
C PRO A 85 27.74 1.46 -22.63
N ALA A 86 28.33 0.31 -22.97
CA ALA A 86 27.69 -0.69 -23.81
C ALA A 86 26.54 -1.39 -23.08
N ASP A 87 26.76 -1.76 -21.81
CA ASP A 87 25.75 -2.44 -21.01
C ASP A 87 24.61 -1.48 -20.64
N ALA A 88 24.91 -0.22 -20.31
CA ALA A 88 23.89 0.81 -20.11
C ALA A 88 22.98 0.99 -21.33
N ARG A 89 23.52 0.92 -22.56
CA ARG A 89 22.68 0.92 -23.78
C ARG A 89 21.79 -0.30 -23.87
N ASN A 90 22.29 -1.48 -23.51
CA ASN A 90 21.48 -2.71 -23.49
C ASN A 90 20.31 -2.61 -22.49
N VAL A 91 20.54 -2.01 -21.32
CA VAL A 91 19.47 -1.76 -20.32
C VAL A 91 18.44 -0.77 -20.87
N ALA A 92 18.88 0.32 -21.49
CA ALA A 92 17.98 1.29 -22.12
C ALA A 92 17.13 0.65 -23.24
N ASP A 93 17.73 -0.20 -24.08
CA ASP A 93 17.02 -0.95 -25.11
C ASP A 93 16.04 -1.97 -24.52
N ALA A 94 16.37 -2.62 -23.41
CA ALA A 94 15.45 -3.50 -22.69
C ALA A 94 14.24 -2.73 -22.14
N ILE A 95 14.46 -1.55 -21.53
CA ILE A 95 13.37 -0.67 -21.07
C ILE A 95 12.45 -0.32 -22.23
N ARG A 96 12.99 0.21 -23.34
CA ARG A 96 12.23 0.58 -24.54
C ARG A 96 11.53 -0.61 -25.20
N ARG A 97 12.06 -1.82 -25.06
CA ARG A 97 11.43 -3.03 -25.61
C ARG A 97 10.16 -3.41 -24.86
N PHE A 98 10.09 -3.12 -23.56
CA PHE A 98 9.02 -3.59 -22.69
C PHE A 98 8.11 -2.48 -22.14
N ASP A 99 8.45 -1.20 -22.36
CA ASP A 99 7.69 -0.03 -21.87
C ASP A 99 6.21 -0.04 -22.29
N SER A 100 5.89 -0.58 -23.46
CA SER A 100 4.51 -0.68 -23.96
C SER A 100 3.81 -1.98 -23.57
N HIS A 101 4.47 -2.87 -22.82
CA HIS A 101 3.91 -4.18 -22.51
C HIS A 101 2.73 -4.05 -21.52
N PRO A 102 1.53 -4.59 -21.80
CA PRO A 102 0.34 -4.36 -20.97
C PRO A 102 0.43 -4.85 -19.52
N ALA A 103 1.30 -5.84 -19.24
CA ALA A 103 1.57 -6.32 -17.89
C ALA A 103 2.65 -5.53 -17.15
N LEU A 104 3.44 -4.70 -17.84
CA LEU A 104 4.43 -3.87 -17.14
C LEU A 104 3.69 -2.92 -16.20
N TRP A 105 4.20 -2.82 -14.98
CA TRP A 105 3.76 -1.84 -14.01
C TRP A 105 4.88 -0.93 -13.54
N GLY A 106 6.12 -1.41 -13.47
CA GLY A 106 7.25 -0.61 -13.04
C GLY A 106 8.57 -1.36 -13.09
N TYR A 107 9.63 -0.72 -12.61
CA TYR A 107 10.98 -1.28 -12.58
C TYR A 107 11.48 -1.41 -11.15
N PHE A 108 12.04 -2.56 -10.79
CA PHE A 108 12.63 -2.78 -9.47
C PHE A 108 13.98 -2.06 -9.42
N VAL A 109 14.18 -1.23 -8.40
CA VAL A 109 15.43 -0.46 -8.25
C VAL A 109 16.16 -0.78 -6.96
N GLY A 110 15.45 -1.06 -5.86
CA GLY A 110 16.09 -1.28 -4.57
C GLY A 110 15.21 -2.01 -3.57
N ASP A 111 15.87 -2.70 -2.65
CA ASP A 111 15.25 -3.37 -1.52
C ASP A 111 15.92 -2.90 -0.23
N GLU A 112 15.12 -2.58 0.79
CA GLU A 112 15.61 -2.19 2.12
C GLU A 112 16.73 -1.14 2.06
N THR A 113 16.47 -0.06 1.31
CA THR A 113 17.49 0.94 0.95
C THR A 113 18.15 1.58 2.17
N LEU A 114 19.47 1.48 2.28
CA LEU A 114 20.27 2.15 3.32
C LEU A 114 20.58 3.61 2.94
N GLU A 115 20.86 4.47 3.93
CA GLU A 115 21.34 5.84 3.70
C GLU A 115 22.55 5.88 2.75
N SER A 116 23.51 4.96 2.92
CA SER A 116 24.70 4.87 2.08
C SER A 116 24.43 4.51 0.62
N GLN A 117 23.24 3.98 0.32
CA GLN A 117 22.82 3.54 -1.01
C GLN A 117 21.95 4.59 -1.73
N LEU A 118 21.59 5.71 -1.09
CA LEU A 118 20.69 6.71 -1.67
C LEU A 118 21.19 7.27 -3.00
N ALA A 119 22.51 7.48 -3.15
CA ALA A 119 23.08 7.97 -4.40
C ALA A 119 22.91 6.96 -5.55
N ASP A 120 23.14 5.68 -5.27
CA ASP A 120 23.00 4.59 -6.24
C ASP A 120 21.54 4.42 -6.65
N VAL A 121 20.64 4.35 -5.68
CA VAL A 121 19.18 4.24 -5.91
C VAL A 121 18.66 5.43 -6.71
N ALA A 122 19.11 6.65 -6.41
CA ALA A 122 18.75 7.84 -7.17
C ALA A 122 19.23 7.76 -8.62
N ALA A 123 20.47 7.32 -8.86
CA ALA A 123 21.01 7.17 -10.21
C ALA A 123 20.24 6.13 -11.04
N LEU A 124 19.86 5.01 -10.44
CA LEU A 124 19.06 3.96 -11.08
C LEU A 124 17.63 4.43 -11.37
N ALA A 125 16.99 5.09 -10.41
CA ALA A 125 15.66 5.66 -10.59
C ALA A 125 15.64 6.71 -11.71
N ASP A 126 16.64 7.58 -11.73
CA ASP A 126 16.82 8.58 -12.77
C ASP A 126 17.10 7.96 -14.14
N PHE A 127 17.88 6.87 -14.20
CA PHE A 127 18.09 6.14 -15.45
C PHE A 127 16.78 5.56 -15.98
N ALA A 128 16.04 4.81 -15.16
CA ALA A 128 14.77 4.22 -15.55
C ALA A 128 13.78 5.30 -16.05
N ARG A 129 13.59 6.38 -15.28
CA ARG A 129 12.64 7.45 -15.61
C ARG A 129 12.98 8.20 -16.90
N ARG A 130 14.27 8.34 -17.24
CA ARG A 130 14.69 8.96 -18.51
C ARG A 130 14.33 8.11 -19.72
N HIS A 131 14.32 6.78 -19.56
CA HIS A 131 14.04 5.84 -20.64
C HIS A 131 12.58 5.41 -20.70
N ASP A 132 11.87 5.41 -19.57
CA ASP A 132 10.42 5.23 -19.48
C ASP A 132 9.84 6.15 -18.37
N PRO A 133 9.29 7.32 -18.74
CA PRO A 133 8.69 8.23 -17.78
C PRO A 133 7.25 7.84 -17.38
N MET A 134 6.66 6.83 -18.00
CA MET A 134 5.26 6.45 -17.78
C MET A 134 5.09 5.42 -16.67
N HIS A 135 6.14 4.64 -16.38
CA HIS A 135 6.12 3.63 -15.34
C HIS A 135 6.95 4.04 -14.11
N PRO A 136 6.44 3.78 -12.89
CA PRO A 136 7.15 4.04 -11.64
C PRO A 136 8.33 3.09 -11.46
N VAL A 137 9.25 3.50 -10.60
CA VAL A 137 10.22 2.59 -9.99
C VAL A 137 9.67 2.07 -8.66
N PHE A 138 9.97 0.81 -8.36
CA PHE A 138 9.64 0.15 -7.11
C PHE A 138 10.90 0.04 -6.26
N ILE A 139 10.86 0.69 -5.10
CA ILE A 139 11.95 0.73 -4.12
C ILE A 139 11.32 0.43 -2.76
N SER A 140 11.83 -0.58 -2.06
CA SER A 140 11.40 -0.91 -0.70
C SER A 140 12.31 -0.21 0.33
N LEU A 141 11.70 0.39 1.34
CA LEU A 141 12.38 1.06 2.46
C LEU A 141 12.41 0.18 3.70
N LEU A 142 13.46 0.35 4.50
CA LEU A 142 13.56 -0.21 5.85
C LEU A 142 12.53 0.45 6.79
N PRO A 143 12.10 -0.25 7.86
CA PRO A 143 11.24 0.34 8.87
C PRO A 143 11.99 1.30 9.81
N CYS A 144 11.25 2.13 10.54
CA CYS A 144 11.81 3.12 11.49
C CYS A 144 12.55 2.48 12.67
N ASP A 145 12.24 1.21 12.97
CA ASP A 145 12.91 0.41 14.00
C ASP A 145 13.95 -0.57 13.43
N ALA A 146 14.46 -0.32 12.22
CA ALA A 146 15.60 -1.06 11.68
C ALA A 146 16.91 -0.65 12.39
N TRP A 147 17.19 -1.28 13.54
CA TRP A 147 18.41 -1.05 14.35
C TRP A 147 19.66 -1.77 13.82
N VAL A 148 19.78 -1.99 12.50
CA VAL A 148 20.96 -2.64 11.91
C VAL A 148 21.88 -1.60 11.27
N GLY A 149 22.86 -1.12 12.03
CA GLY A 149 24.02 -0.40 11.49
C GLY A 149 23.66 0.85 10.66
N PRO A 150 24.44 1.24 9.63
CA PRO A 150 24.34 2.53 8.93
C PRO A 150 23.01 2.80 8.18
N ALA A 151 21.96 2.00 8.37
CA ALA A 151 20.61 2.24 7.83
C ALA A 151 20.06 3.64 8.15
N LEU A 152 20.38 4.16 9.34
CA LEU A 152 20.10 5.53 9.79
C LEU A 152 21.39 6.25 10.19
N ALA A 153 22.49 6.07 9.45
CA ALA A 153 23.84 6.56 9.78
C ALA A 153 23.93 8.03 10.27
N THR A 154 22.88 8.84 10.09
CA THR A 154 22.84 10.27 10.38
C THR A 154 21.65 10.79 11.22
N GLY A 155 20.66 9.99 11.67
CA GLY A 155 19.59 10.52 12.56
C GLY A 155 18.16 9.99 12.39
N ASP A 156 17.19 10.90 12.56
CA ASP A 156 15.73 10.70 12.57
C ASP A 156 15.21 10.08 11.26
N TYR A 157 14.31 9.09 11.35
CA TYR A 157 13.71 8.41 10.19
C TYR A 157 12.91 9.38 9.31
N ALA A 158 12.32 10.43 9.88
CA ALA A 158 11.64 11.47 9.09
C ALA A 158 12.63 12.17 8.14
N ASP A 159 13.82 12.53 8.62
CA ASP A 159 14.85 13.16 7.78
C ASP A 159 15.37 12.19 6.71
N TYR A 160 15.46 10.89 7.02
CA TYR A 160 15.79 9.87 6.03
C TYR A 160 14.75 9.83 4.90
N LEU A 161 13.45 9.83 5.23
CA LEU A 161 12.38 9.85 4.22
C LEU A 161 12.49 11.08 3.32
N GLU A 162 12.75 12.26 3.88
CA GLU A 162 12.94 13.49 3.11
C GLU A 162 14.13 13.41 2.15
N ARG A 163 15.28 12.90 2.63
CA ARG A 163 16.47 12.69 1.79
C ARG A 163 16.19 11.68 0.68
N PHE A 164 15.53 10.57 1.01
CA PHE A 164 15.13 9.55 0.04
C PHE A 164 14.20 10.12 -1.03
N ILE A 165 13.12 10.80 -0.64
CA ILE A 165 12.14 11.38 -1.58
C ILE A 165 12.83 12.40 -2.49
N ARG A 166 13.66 13.28 -1.93
CA ARG A 166 14.41 14.27 -2.72
C ARG A 166 15.37 13.63 -3.72
N ALA A 167 16.09 12.59 -3.31
CA ALA A 167 17.11 11.95 -4.13
C ALA A 167 16.47 11.05 -5.21
N ALA A 168 15.60 10.13 -4.80
CA ALA A 168 15.04 9.12 -5.69
C ALA A 168 13.85 9.60 -6.52
N ARG A 169 13.15 10.67 -6.07
CA ARG A 169 11.90 11.18 -6.68
C ARG A 169 10.94 10.04 -7.02
N PRO A 170 10.50 9.26 -6.02
CA PRO A 170 9.65 8.10 -6.23
C PRO A 170 8.24 8.53 -6.62
N ALA A 171 7.51 7.66 -7.30
CA ALA A 171 6.09 7.86 -7.61
C ALA A 171 5.16 7.30 -6.50
N LEU A 172 5.73 6.56 -5.55
CA LEU A 172 5.05 5.97 -4.39
C LEU A 172 6.08 5.59 -3.32
N LEU A 173 5.65 5.46 -2.07
CA LEU A 173 6.47 4.90 -1.00
C LEU A 173 6.12 3.42 -0.77
N ASN A 174 7.11 2.54 -0.74
CA ASN A 174 6.96 1.16 -0.31
C ASN A 174 7.93 0.86 0.83
N PHE A 175 7.49 0.11 1.84
CA PHE A 175 8.28 -0.22 3.01
C PHE A 175 7.80 -1.55 3.61
N GLY A 176 8.69 -2.28 4.27
CA GLY A 176 8.36 -3.50 4.99
C GLY A 176 8.56 -3.34 6.50
N HIS A 177 7.46 -3.22 7.26
CA HIS A 177 7.51 -3.32 8.72
C HIS A 177 6.79 -4.58 9.17
N PHE A 178 7.56 -5.59 9.54
CA PHE A 178 7.05 -6.88 9.99
C PHE A 178 7.02 -6.93 11.53
N PRO A 179 5.84 -6.81 12.17
CA PRO A 179 5.78 -6.64 13.61
C PRO A 179 5.79 -7.97 14.37
N PHE A 180 5.48 -9.11 13.75
CA PHE A 180 5.27 -10.37 14.47
C PHE A 180 6.55 -11.19 14.58
N ARG A 181 7.26 -11.03 15.71
CA ARG A 181 8.58 -11.63 15.95
C ARG A 181 8.49 -12.78 16.96
N GLU A 182 9.46 -13.69 16.94
CA GLU A 182 9.52 -14.81 17.90
C GLU A 182 9.79 -14.34 19.34
N LYS A 183 10.48 -13.20 19.49
CA LYS A 183 10.88 -12.62 20.78
C LYS A 183 10.07 -11.38 21.17
N GLY A 184 8.79 -11.36 20.82
CA GLY A 184 7.87 -10.26 21.11
C GLY A 184 7.65 -9.34 19.91
N ASP A 185 6.42 -8.86 19.77
CA ASP A 185 6.02 -8.06 18.63
C ASP A 185 6.61 -6.63 18.70
N SER A 186 6.86 -6.00 17.55
CA SER A 186 7.37 -4.62 17.50
C SER A 186 6.31 -3.62 17.99
N GLU A 187 6.71 -2.71 18.88
CA GLU A 187 5.87 -1.60 19.36
C GLU A 187 5.81 -0.41 18.39
N PHE A 188 6.68 -0.38 17.37
CA PHE A 188 6.90 0.77 16.48
C PHE A 188 6.09 0.70 15.17
N TYR A 189 5.24 -0.32 14.98
CA TYR A 189 4.45 -0.49 13.75
C TYR A 189 3.61 0.75 13.40
N PHE A 190 2.91 1.31 14.40
CA PHE A 190 2.06 2.49 14.19
C PHE A 190 2.86 3.78 14.05
N GLU A 191 4.03 3.87 14.68
CA GLU A 191 4.95 4.99 14.47
C GLU A 191 5.45 5.00 13.03
N ASN A 192 5.88 3.86 12.50
CA ASN A 192 6.30 3.75 11.10
C ASN A 192 5.18 4.14 10.14
N LEU A 193 3.96 3.64 10.36
CA LEU A 193 2.81 3.99 9.54
C LEU A 193 2.52 5.50 9.58
N GLU A 194 2.64 6.13 10.75
CA GLU A 194 2.44 7.57 10.88
C GLU A 194 3.53 8.38 10.16
N LEU A 195 4.80 7.99 10.30
CA LEU A 195 5.93 8.63 9.61
C LEU A 195 5.78 8.55 8.09
N ILE A 196 5.45 7.36 7.56
CA ILE A 196 5.20 7.19 6.13
C ILE A 196 3.97 7.98 5.68
N ARG A 197 2.87 7.94 6.45
CA ARG A 197 1.64 8.69 6.12
C ARG A 197 1.91 10.20 6.02
N ARG A 198 2.69 10.76 6.94
CA ARG A 198 3.06 12.18 6.94
C ARG A 198 3.86 12.54 5.70
N ALA A 199 4.97 11.84 5.44
CA ALA A 199 5.78 12.07 4.25
C ALA A 199 4.97 11.89 2.95
N ALA A 200 4.13 10.86 2.89
CA ALA A 200 3.23 10.62 1.76
C ALA A 200 2.27 11.80 1.52
N LEU A 201 1.67 12.36 2.58
CA LEU A 201 0.77 13.51 2.47
C LEU A 201 1.49 14.79 2.08
N GLU A 202 2.66 15.05 2.67
CA GLU A 202 3.46 16.25 2.41
C GLU A 202 3.95 16.32 0.97
N HIS A 203 4.28 15.16 0.38
CA HIS A 203 4.77 15.06 -1.00
C HIS A 203 3.74 14.60 -2.02
N GLY A 204 2.47 14.42 -1.62
CA GLY A 204 1.39 13.99 -2.52
C GLY A 204 1.58 12.58 -3.11
N LEU A 205 2.28 11.70 -2.39
CA LEU A 205 2.59 10.34 -2.82
C LEU A 205 1.58 9.32 -2.25
N PRO A 206 1.19 8.28 -3.00
CA PRO A 206 0.59 7.09 -2.42
C PRO A 206 1.66 6.26 -1.70
N PHE A 207 1.26 5.40 -0.77
CA PHE A 207 2.15 4.41 -0.17
C PHE A 207 1.52 3.02 -0.12
N TYR A 208 2.37 2.00 -0.28
CA TYR A 208 2.03 0.57 -0.25
C TYR A 208 2.89 -0.14 0.79
N PRO A 209 2.34 -0.57 1.94
CA PRO A 209 3.09 -1.37 2.89
C PRO A 209 3.25 -2.81 2.41
N THR A 210 4.40 -3.39 2.74
CA THR A 210 4.67 -4.82 2.63
C THR A 210 4.28 -5.52 3.92
N LEU A 211 3.24 -6.36 3.85
CA LEU A 211 2.56 -7.01 4.97
C LEU A 211 3.12 -8.40 5.23
N GLN A 212 3.34 -8.75 6.49
CA GLN A 212 3.76 -10.09 6.90
C GLN A 212 2.63 -11.09 6.68
N ALA A 213 2.89 -12.11 5.87
CA ALA A 213 2.11 -13.35 5.76
C ALA A 213 2.99 -14.58 6.02
N ALA A 214 4.30 -14.41 6.14
CA ALA A 214 5.29 -15.47 6.24
C ALA A 214 6.01 -15.49 7.60
N SER A 215 6.78 -16.55 7.83
CA SER A 215 7.75 -16.68 8.92
C SER A 215 9.17 -16.87 8.39
N TRP A 216 10.19 -16.59 9.19
CA TRP A 216 11.61 -16.83 8.92
C TRP A 216 12.39 -16.75 10.24
N PRO A 217 13.68 -17.12 10.33
CA PRO A 217 14.41 -17.03 11.59
C PRO A 217 14.26 -15.65 12.25
N GLY A 218 13.73 -15.60 13.48
CA GLY A 218 13.39 -14.39 14.22
C GLY A 218 11.94 -13.89 14.07
N MET A 219 11.18 -14.43 13.12
CA MET A 219 9.83 -14.00 12.74
C MET A 219 8.84 -15.15 12.76
N ARG A 220 7.75 -15.01 13.53
CA ARG A 220 6.73 -16.05 13.68
C ARG A 220 5.67 -15.95 12.58
N PRO A 221 4.97 -17.05 12.23
CA PRO A 221 3.87 -16.95 11.28
C PRO A 221 2.71 -16.16 11.92
N PRO A 222 2.12 -15.18 11.20
CA PRO A 222 0.97 -14.46 11.69
C PRO A 222 -0.30 -15.33 11.62
N THR A 223 -1.21 -15.09 12.56
CA THR A 223 -2.57 -15.64 12.53
C THR A 223 -3.45 -14.94 11.48
N GLU A 224 -4.64 -15.49 11.21
CA GLU A 224 -5.62 -14.85 10.32
C GLU A 224 -6.02 -13.44 10.79
N GLY A 225 -6.30 -13.28 12.09
CA GLY A 225 -6.68 -11.98 12.65
C GLY A 225 -5.55 -10.96 12.59
N GLU A 226 -4.30 -11.40 12.71
CA GLU A 226 -3.10 -10.56 12.57
C GLU A 226 -2.84 -10.12 11.13
N MET A 227 -3.03 -11.01 10.14
CA MET A 227 -2.97 -10.62 8.72
C MET A 227 -4.09 -9.65 8.36
N ARG A 228 -5.31 -9.87 8.86
CA ARG A 228 -6.43 -8.94 8.71
C ARG A 228 -6.09 -7.58 9.35
N TRP A 229 -5.54 -7.59 10.55
CA TRP A 229 -5.10 -6.40 11.28
C TRP A 229 -4.07 -5.60 10.49
N LEU A 230 -3.04 -6.25 9.93
CA LEU A 230 -2.04 -5.59 9.08
C LEU A 230 -2.69 -4.87 7.89
N ALA A 231 -3.57 -5.55 7.16
CA ALA A 231 -4.25 -4.97 6.00
C ALA A 231 -5.15 -3.80 6.39
N TYR A 232 -6.07 -3.99 7.34
CA TYR A 232 -7.05 -2.96 7.70
C TYR A 232 -6.42 -1.75 8.40
N THR A 233 -5.40 -1.94 9.24
CA THR A 233 -4.68 -0.81 9.85
C THR A 233 -3.94 0.01 8.80
N ALA A 234 -3.25 -0.63 7.85
CA ALA A 234 -2.62 0.06 6.72
C ALA A 234 -3.64 0.88 5.89
N LEU A 235 -4.80 0.29 5.60
CA LEU A 235 -5.89 0.99 4.91
C LEU A 235 -6.40 2.20 5.71
N ALA A 236 -6.55 2.07 7.04
CA ALA A 236 -6.97 3.18 7.90
C ALA A 236 -5.96 4.34 7.90
N TYR A 237 -4.67 4.03 7.74
CA TYR A 237 -3.61 5.02 7.55
C TYR A 237 -3.57 5.63 6.13
N GLY A 238 -4.36 5.10 5.19
CA GLY A 238 -4.51 5.64 3.85
C GLY A 238 -3.69 4.95 2.77
N ALA A 239 -3.24 3.71 3.01
CA ALA A 239 -2.57 2.89 2.00
C ALA A 239 -3.41 2.81 0.71
N LYS A 240 -2.74 2.89 -0.45
CA LYS A 240 -3.37 2.85 -1.79
C LYS A 240 -3.09 1.56 -2.55
N GLY A 241 -2.53 0.60 -1.84
CA GLY A 241 -2.17 -0.74 -2.29
C GLY A 241 -1.51 -1.48 -1.12
N VAL A 242 -1.38 -2.79 -1.24
CA VAL A 242 -0.68 -3.64 -0.26
C VAL A 242 0.17 -4.67 -0.99
N VAL A 243 1.24 -5.11 -0.34
CA VAL A 243 2.14 -6.13 -0.86
C VAL A 243 2.27 -7.25 0.17
N TRP A 244 1.88 -8.48 -0.15
CA TRP A 244 2.03 -9.60 0.79
C TRP A 244 3.43 -10.22 0.71
N PHE A 245 4.10 -10.36 1.86
CA PHE A 245 5.41 -10.99 1.99
C PHE A 245 5.36 -12.25 2.87
N ARG A 246 5.83 -13.42 2.44
CA ARG A 246 6.25 -13.77 1.07
C ARG A 246 5.34 -14.83 0.50
N TYR A 247 5.05 -14.70 -0.79
CA TYR A 247 4.16 -15.62 -1.48
C TYR A 247 4.82 -16.97 -1.69
N TRP A 248 5.91 -17.03 -2.47
CA TRP A 248 6.65 -18.26 -2.74
C TRP A 248 7.79 -18.46 -1.74
N GLY A 249 7.83 -19.63 -1.09
CA GLY A 249 8.74 -19.96 0.02
C GLY A 249 10.23 -19.76 -0.27
N ALA A 250 11.03 -19.66 0.80
CA ALA A 250 12.49 -19.66 0.75
C ALA A 250 13.02 -21.12 0.57
N PRO A 251 14.28 -21.32 0.12
CA PRO A 251 14.85 -22.65 -0.15
C PRO A 251 14.69 -23.65 1.02
N ALA A 252 14.73 -24.93 0.66
CA ALA A 252 14.22 -26.08 1.42
C ALA A 252 14.39 -26.05 2.95
N GLY A 253 13.31 -26.35 3.67
CA GLY A 253 13.35 -26.74 5.09
C GLY A 253 12.39 -26.00 6.01
N SER A 254 11.67 -25.00 5.53
CA SER A 254 10.87 -24.16 6.41
C SER A 254 9.54 -23.77 5.77
N ARG A 255 8.42 -24.20 6.37
CA ARG A 255 7.05 -23.92 5.91
C ARG A 255 6.64 -22.45 6.10
N GLN A 256 7.28 -21.58 5.35
CA GLN A 256 7.41 -20.16 5.67
C GLN A 256 6.59 -19.27 4.75
N GLY A 257 6.25 -19.71 3.55
CA GLY A 257 5.51 -18.90 2.56
C GLY A 257 3.99 -18.99 2.69
N ILE A 258 3.30 -18.24 1.83
CA ILE A 258 1.90 -18.49 1.49
C ILE A 258 1.80 -19.81 0.71
N VAL A 259 2.78 -20.05 -0.18
CA VAL A 259 2.96 -21.24 -1.01
C VAL A 259 4.40 -21.74 -0.81
N GLU A 260 4.56 -23.04 -0.64
CA GLU A 260 5.86 -23.67 -0.45
C GLU A 260 6.66 -23.80 -1.76
N PRO A 261 7.98 -24.02 -1.72
CA PRO A 261 8.81 -24.10 -2.92
C PRO A 261 8.43 -25.24 -3.90
N ASP A 262 7.77 -26.29 -3.41
CA ASP A 262 7.23 -27.40 -4.21
C ASP A 262 5.84 -27.09 -4.81
N GLY A 263 5.30 -25.89 -4.54
CA GLY A 263 3.97 -25.45 -4.96
C GLY A 263 2.84 -25.84 -4.01
N LEU A 264 3.14 -26.47 -2.87
CA LEU A 264 2.12 -26.83 -1.89
C LEU A 264 1.52 -25.59 -1.23
N LEU A 265 0.19 -25.53 -1.20
CA LEU A 265 -0.55 -24.46 -0.52
C LEU A 265 -0.44 -24.63 1.00
N THR A 266 -0.17 -23.54 1.70
CA THR A 266 -0.32 -23.49 3.17
C THR A 266 -1.71 -22.97 3.54
N GLU A 267 -2.07 -23.06 4.82
CA GLU A 267 -3.30 -22.47 5.37
C GLU A 267 -3.44 -20.95 5.06
N ARG A 268 -2.30 -20.25 4.94
CA ARG A 268 -2.23 -18.82 4.64
C ARG A 268 -2.74 -18.49 3.24
N TYR A 269 -2.69 -19.44 2.31
CA TYR A 269 -3.20 -19.21 0.95
C TYR A 269 -4.69 -18.87 0.96
N ARG A 270 -5.51 -19.65 1.69
CA ARG A 270 -6.94 -19.36 1.81
C ARG A 270 -7.18 -18.04 2.54
N ILE A 271 -6.46 -17.80 3.64
CA ILE A 271 -6.58 -16.56 4.41
C ILE A 271 -6.29 -15.32 3.54
N VAL A 272 -5.18 -15.34 2.80
CA VAL A 272 -4.80 -14.23 1.92
C VAL A 272 -5.77 -14.11 0.74
N ALA A 273 -6.28 -15.21 0.19
CA ALA A 273 -7.29 -15.16 -0.86
C ALA A 273 -8.60 -14.50 -0.38
N ASP A 274 -9.08 -14.86 0.82
CA ASP A 274 -10.27 -14.28 1.45
C ASP A 274 -10.05 -12.77 1.72
N LEU A 275 -8.90 -12.39 2.27
CA LEU A 275 -8.54 -10.98 2.48
C LEU A 275 -8.39 -10.21 1.15
N ASN A 276 -7.81 -10.81 0.13
CA ASN A 276 -7.68 -10.19 -1.18
C ASN A 276 -9.05 -9.97 -1.84
N ALA A 277 -10.04 -10.84 -1.60
CA ALA A 277 -11.41 -10.62 -2.06
C ALA A 277 -12.03 -9.35 -1.45
N ASP A 278 -11.85 -9.15 -0.14
CA ASP A 278 -12.24 -7.91 0.55
C ASP A 278 -11.52 -6.70 -0.05
N LEU A 279 -10.20 -6.79 -0.22
CA LEU A 279 -9.38 -5.70 -0.78
C LEU A 279 -9.76 -5.37 -2.22
N ARG A 280 -10.16 -6.35 -3.04
CA ARG A 280 -10.67 -6.12 -4.40
C ARG A 280 -11.97 -5.33 -4.41
N ALA A 281 -12.81 -5.47 -3.38
CA ALA A 281 -14.04 -4.72 -3.23
C ALA A 281 -13.80 -3.33 -2.62
N LEU A 282 -12.95 -3.24 -1.59
CA LEU A 282 -12.64 -1.99 -0.88
C LEU A 282 -11.74 -1.06 -1.69
N GLY A 283 -10.76 -1.61 -2.41
CA GLY A 283 -9.73 -0.86 -3.13
C GLY A 283 -10.29 0.22 -4.06
N PRO A 284 -11.23 -0.10 -4.96
CA PRO A 284 -11.86 0.90 -5.84
C PRO A 284 -12.59 2.03 -5.09
N VAL A 285 -13.11 1.75 -3.90
CA VAL A 285 -13.80 2.74 -3.06
C VAL A 285 -12.81 3.61 -2.30
N LEU A 286 -11.74 3.02 -1.76
CA LEU A 286 -10.71 3.71 -0.97
C LEU A 286 -9.72 4.52 -1.84
N LEU A 287 -9.43 4.06 -3.06
CA LEU A 287 -8.46 4.68 -3.95
C LEU A 287 -8.73 6.19 -4.17
N PRO A 288 -9.95 6.65 -4.51
CA PRO A 288 -10.23 8.07 -4.71
C PRO A 288 -10.39 8.89 -3.42
N LEU A 289 -10.45 8.26 -2.24
CA LEU A 289 -10.66 8.99 -0.98
C LEU A 289 -9.37 9.64 -0.49
N ARG A 290 -9.40 10.93 -0.16
CA ARG A 290 -8.26 11.64 0.41
C ARG A 290 -8.16 11.35 1.91
N PRO A 291 -7.02 10.82 2.43
CA PRO A 291 -6.82 10.69 3.87
C PRO A 291 -6.75 12.07 4.52
N VAL A 292 -7.40 12.20 5.68
CA VAL A 292 -7.50 13.47 6.44
C VAL A 292 -6.80 13.35 7.78
N ALA A 293 -7.13 12.30 8.55
CA ALA A 293 -6.59 12.08 9.89
C ALA A 293 -6.63 10.60 10.25
N VAL A 294 -5.85 10.22 11.26
CA VAL A 294 -5.89 8.88 11.85
C VAL A 294 -5.85 9.03 13.36
N TYR A 295 -6.72 8.30 14.05
CA TYR A 295 -6.84 8.38 15.49
C TYR A 295 -6.93 7.01 16.15
N HIS A 296 -6.50 6.96 17.41
CA HIS A 296 -6.53 5.76 18.24
C HIS A 296 -7.36 5.96 19.51
N THR A 297 -8.03 4.90 19.96
CA THR A 297 -8.71 4.83 21.26
C THR A 297 -8.06 3.80 22.19
N GLY A 298 -8.27 3.91 23.49
CA GLY A 298 -7.57 3.08 24.49
C GLY A 298 -6.09 3.49 24.63
N PRO A 299 -5.21 2.57 25.08
CA PRO A 299 -3.77 2.84 25.10
C PRO A 299 -3.28 3.26 23.71
N THR A 300 -2.72 4.47 23.64
CA THR A 300 -2.27 5.06 22.38
C THR A 300 -0.89 4.50 22.05
N PRO A 301 -0.70 3.85 20.87
CA PRO A 301 0.61 3.34 20.47
C PRO A 301 1.67 4.43 20.34
N VAL A 302 2.93 4.02 20.36
CA VAL A 302 4.06 4.91 20.04
C VAL A 302 3.85 5.54 18.65
N GLY A 303 4.13 6.84 18.54
CA GLY A 303 3.96 7.63 17.32
C GLY A 303 2.50 7.92 16.91
N ALA A 304 1.51 7.31 17.55
CA ALA A 304 0.10 7.45 17.15
C ALA A 304 -0.59 8.67 17.79
N THR A 305 -1.67 9.13 17.17
CA THR A 305 -2.49 10.25 17.67
C THR A 305 -3.74 9.73 18.37
N ARG A 306 -4.02 10.19 19.59
CA ARG A 306 -5.25 9.85 20.32
C ARG A 306 -6.47 10.55 19.70
N LEU A 307 -7.62 9.88 19.72
CA LEU A 307 -8.89 10.48 19.31
C LEU A 307 -9.17 11.79 20.09
N PRO A 308 -9.35 12.94 19.40
CA PRO A 308 -9.63 14.21 20.05
C PRO A 308 -11.08 14.28 20.56
N ILE A 309 -11.28 14.99 21.68
CA ILE A 309 -12.60 15.15 22.31
C ILE A 309 -13.58 15.92 21.40
N HIS A 310 -13.07 16.91 20.65
CA HIS A 310 -13.87 17.80 19.81
C HIS A 310 -13.73 17.51 18.30
N GLY A 311 -13.43 16.25 17.95
CA GLY A 311 -13.36 15.79 16.56
C GLY A 311 -14.72 15.48 15.95
N LEU A 312 -14.70 14.97 14.70
CA LEU A 312 -15.89 14.44 14.01
C LEU A 312 -16.50 13.27 14.80
N LEU A 313 -15.65 12.35 15.26
CA LEU A 313 -16.03 11.29 16.17
C LEU A 313 -15.96 11.80 17.61
N GLY A 314 -17.04 11.59 18.37
CA GLY A 314 -17.11 11.87 19.79
C GLY A 314 -16.63 10.71 20.65
N ALA A 315 -16.96 9.49 20.24
CA ALA A 315 -16.53 8.29 20.96
C ALA A 315 -16.49 7.06 20.05
N LEU A 316 -15.60 6.13 20.42
CA LEU A 316 -15.60 4.74 19.97
C LEU A 316 -15.37 3.86 21.20
N GLU A 317 -16.40 3.13 21.60
CA GLU A 317 -16.40 2.27 22.78
C GLU A 317 -16.43 0.79 22.39
N GLY A 318 -16.04 -0.07 23.33
CA GLY A 318 -15.98 -1.53 23.16
C GLY A 318 -14.56 -2.10 23.10
N GLY A 319 -13.56 -1.29 22.73
CA GLY A 319 -12.17 -1.76 22.68
C GLY A 319 -11.16 -0.72 22.16
N PRO A 320 -9.89 -1.14 21.96
CA PRO A 320 -8.90 -0.34 21.28
C PRO A 320 -9.15 -0.33 19.77
N PHE A 321 -9.30 0.86 19.20
CA PHE A 321 -9.54 1.04 17.76
C PHE A 321 -8.44 1.90 17.13
N VAL A 322 -8.26 1.73 15.82
CA VAL A 322 -7.72 2.78 14.95
C VAL A 322 -8.82 3.22 14.00
N VAL A 323 -8.91 4.50 13.74
CA VAL A 323 -9.87 5.06 12.78
C VAL A 323 -9.17 5.99 11.81
N GLY A 324 -9.30 5.68 10.52
CA GLY A 324 -8.92 6.58 9.44
C GLY A 324 -10.09 7.48 9.07
N GLU A 325 -9.89 8.78 9.01
CA GLU A 325 -10.83 9.75 8.45
C GLU A 325 -10.44 10.09 7.02
N PHE A 326 -11.43 10.06 6.12
CA PHE A 326 -11.24 10.36 4.72
C PHE A 326 -12.31 11.30 4.17
N GLU A 327 -12.02 11.89 3.02
CA GLU A 327 -12.92 12.76 2.30
C GLU A 327 -12.95 12.40 0.81
N ASP A 328 -14.13 12.34 0.21
CA ASP A 328 -14.25 12.19 -1.24
C ASP A 328 -14.14 13.56 -1.95
N ALA A 329 -14.11 13.56 -3.29
CA ALA A 329 -14.04 14.78 -4.09
C ALA A 329 -15.24 15.73 -3.90
N GLY A 330 -16.38 15.22 -3.39
CA GLY A 330 -17.58 16.00 -3.09
C GLY A 330 -17.65 16.52 -1.65
N GLY A 331 -16.60 16.30 -0.84
CA GLY A 331 -16.53 16.70 0.56
C GLY A 331 -17.25 15.76 1.54
N ALA A 332 -17.74 14.60 1.08
CA ALA A 332 -18.39 13.64 1.96
C ALA A 332 -17.35 12.92 2.82
N LYS A 333 -17.65 12.83 4.11
CA LYS A 333 -16.75 12.24 5.11
C LYS A 333 -16.94 10.72 5.17
N HIS A 334 -15.81 10.02 5.23
CA HIS A 334 -15.75 8.58 5.34
C HIS A 334 -14.87 8.22 6.54
N LEU A 335 -15.18 7.10 7.18
CA LEU A 335 -14.44 6.58 8.33
C LEU A 335 -14.09 5.12 8.07
N LEU A 336 -12.86 4.70 8.30
CA LEU A 336 -12.51 3.28 8.37
C LEU A 336 -12.17 2.94 9.82
N VAL A 337 -13.11 2.29 10.51
CA VAL A 337 -12.95 1.90 11.92
C VAL A 337 -12.42 0.48 11.96
N VAL A 338 -11.31 0.26 12.66
CA VAL A 338 -10.60 -1.01 12.71
C VAL A 338 -10.41 -1.46 14.15
N ASN A 339 -10.75 -2.72 14.42
CA ASN A 339 -10.49 -3.41 15.67
C ASN A 339 -8.99 -3.69 15.81
N ARG A 340 -8.35 -3.14 16.84
CA ARG A 340 -6.91 -3.41 17.09
C ARG A 340 -6.66 -4.70 17.85
N ASP A 341 -7.68 -5.39 18.33
CA ASP A 341 -7.56 -6.74 18.88
C ASP A 341 -7.58 -7.76 17.73
N ALA A 342 -6.44 -8.37 17.44
CA ALA A 342 -6.28 -9.37 16.39
C ALA A 342 -6.78 -10.78 16.81
N ALA A 343 -7.15 -10.98 18.07
CA ALA A 343 -7.60 -12.28 18.59
C ALA A 343 -9.11 -12.33 18.86
N ARG A 344 -9.77 -11.20 19.15
CA ARG A 344 -11.18 -11.17 19.57
C ARG A 344 -12.03 -10.23 18.72
N ALA A 345 -13.24 -10.69 18.43
CA ALA A 345 -14.28 -9.83 17.88
C ALA A 345 -14.75 -8.82 18.93
N VAL A 346 -15.29 -7.70 18.48
CA VAL A 346 -15.74 -6.61 19.34
C VAL A 346 -17.03 -5.99 18.82
N THR A 347 -17.93 -5.62 19.71
CA THR A 347 -19.05 -4.73 19.39
C THR A 347 -18.58 -3.30 19.61
N VAL A 348 -18.57 -2.52 18.54
CA VAL A 348 -18.24 -1.11 18.50
C VAL A 348 -19.52 -0.32 18.78
N LYS A 349 -19.44 0.62 19.73
CA LYS A 349 -20.41 1.70 19.84
C LYS A 349 -19.75 3.00 19.40
N LEU A 350 -20.24 3.55 18.29
CA LEU A 350 -19.70 4.72 17.64
C LEU A 350 -20.61 5.91 17.88
N ALA A 351 -20.06 7.03 18.34
CA ALA A 351 -20.75 8.30 18.47
C ALA A 351 -20.10 9.36 17.58
N ILE A 352 -20.91 10.02 16.75
CA ILE A 352 -20.51 11.13 15.87
C ILE A 352 -20.95 12.42 16.57
N ASN A 353 -20.05 13.40 16.68
CA ASN A 353 -20.30 14.72 17.31
C ASN A 353 -21.17 15.66 16.46
N ARG A 354 -22.15 15.11 15.75
CA ARG A 354 -23.20 15.85 15.04
C ARG A 354 -24.32 14.89 14.62
N PRO A 355 -25.57 15.38 14.54
CA PRO A 355 -26.63 14.68 13.84
C PRO A 355 -26.27 14.45 12.35
N CYS A 356 -26.34 13.21 11.88
CA CYS A 356 -26.18 12.88 10.47
C CYS A 356 -27.50 12.39 9.86
N LYS A 357 -27.80 12.77 8.61
CA LYS A 357 -29.02 12.31 7.90
C LYS A 357 -29.00 10.82 7.54
N GLY A 358 -27.88 10.15 7.75
CA GLY A 358 -27.72 8.74 7.43
C GLY A 358 -26.27 8.30 7.59
N LEU A 359 -26.12 7.04 7.96
CA LEU A 359 -24.86 6.31 7.98
C LEU A 359 -25.01 5.13 7.02
N ALA A 360 -24.01 4.90 6.18
CA ALA A 360 -23.96 3.70 5.37
C ALA A 360 -22.62 2.99 5.57
N TRP A 361 -22.63 1.67 5.57
CA TRP A 361 -21.41 0.87 5.56
C TRP A 361 -21.23 0.27 4.18
N PHE A 362 -19.98 0.18 3.75
CA PHE A 362 -19.66 -0.57 2.54
C PHE A 362 -19.60 -2.05 2.89
N ASP A 363 -20.39 -2.87 2.18
CA ASP A 363 -20.34 -4.32 2.24
C ASP A 363 -19.43 -4.83 1.12
N PRO A 364 -18.24 -5.39 1.44
CA PRO A 364 -17.33 -5.94 0.44
C PRO A 364 -17.92 -7.09 -0.38
N SER A 365 -18.79 -7.91 0.22
CA SER A 365 -19.40 -9.07 -0.45
C SER A 365 -20.42 -8.62 -1.49
N ALA A 366 -21.27 -7.65 -1.13
CA ALA A 366 -22.26 -7.08 -2.04
C ALA A 366 -21.69 -5.99 -2.97
N ARG A 367 -20.48 -5.49 -2.68
CA ARG A 367 -19.85 -4.34 -3.35
C ARG A 367 -20.76 -3.11 -3.38
N ALA A 368 -21.49 -2.90 -2.28
CA ALA A 368 -22.54 -1.89 -2.21
C ALA A 368 -22.54 -1.17 -0.86
N TRP A 369 -23.05 0.05 -0.85
CA TRP A 369 -23.32 0.79 0.38
C TRP A 369 -24.67 0.35 0.96
N ALA A 370 -24.66 -0.17 2.18
CA ALA A 370 -25.86 -0.53 2.93
C ALA A 370 -26.17 0.55 3.97
N ALA A 371 -27.36 1.16 3.87
CA ALA A 371 -27.84 2.12 4.86
C ALA A 371 -28.02 1.43 6.23
N GLN A 372 -27.69 2.15 7.29
CA GLN A 372 -27.72 1.65 8.66
C GLN A 372 -28.64 2.51 9.51
N ALA A 373 -29.30 1.85 10.46
CA ALA A 373 -30.01 2.55 11.51
C ALA A 373 -29.01 3.34 12.36
N VAL A 374 -29.39 4.57 12.70
CA VAL A 374 -28.61 5.47 13.54
C VAL A 374 -29.56 6.06 14.55
N GLU A 375 -29.21 5.98 15.82
CA GLU A 375 -29.90 6.71 16.86
C GLU A 375 -29.41 8.16 16.82
N VAL A 376 -30.32 9.09 16.60
CA VAL A 376 -29.98 10.52 16.46
C VAL A 376 -30.63 11.29 17.59
N ASP A 377 -29.81 12.03 18.33
CA ASP A 377 -30.29 13.04 19.28
C ASP A 377 -29.95 14.46 18.79
N ARG A 378 -30.13 15.47 19.66
CA ARG A 378 -29.88 16.88 19.31
C ARG A 378 -28.41 17.19 19.01
N PHE A 379 -27.47 16.40 19.53
CA PHE A 379 -26.03 16.67 19.52
C PHE A 379 -25.24 15.61 18.76
N GLN A 380 -25.72 14.37 18.70
CA GLN A 380 -24.94 13.23 18.25
C GLN A 380 -25.75 12.24 17.42
N SER A 381 -25.00 11.37 16.76
CA SER A 381 -25.51 10.20 16.05
C SER A 381 -24.74 8.96 16.49
N VAL A 382 -25.47 7.96 16.95
CA VAL A 382 -24.93 6.73 17.54
C VAL A 382 -25.27 5.53 16.66
N ALA A 383 -24.28 4.66 16.44
CA ALA A 383 -24.45 3.41 15.73
C ALA A 383 -23.65 2.29 16.42
N GLU A 384 -24.18 1.08 16.39
CA GLU A 384 -23.53 -0.11 16.95
C GLU A 384 -23.31 -1.18 15.88
N PHE A 385 -22.14 -1.82 15.92
CA PHE A 385 -21.79 -2.89 14.99
C PHE A 385 -20.66 -3.77 15.48
N SER A 386 -20.61 -5.00 15.00
CA SER A 386 -19.51 -5.91 15.32
C SER A 386 -18.38 -5.84 14.28
N LEU A 387 -17.15 -5.91 14.77
CA LEU A 387 -15.94 -6.11 13.97
C LEU A 387 -15.29 -7.45 14.34
N PRO A 388 -14.81 -8.23 13.35
CA PRO A 388 -14.05 -9.44 13.64
C PRO A 388 -12.66 -9.10 14.20
N PRO A 389 -11.90 -10.11 14.69
CA PRO A 389 -10.51 -9.89 15.11
C PRO A 389 -9.69 -9.25 14.00
N GLY A 390 -9.05 -8.12 14.29
CA GLY A 390 -8.23 -7.34 13.34
C GLY A 390 -9.00 -6.70 12.17
N GLY A 391 -10.32 -6.85 12.11
CA GLY A 391 -11.12 -6.37 10.98
C GLY A 391 -11.54 -4.92 11.10
N GLY A 392 -12.03 -4.37 10.00
CA GLY A 392 -12.56 -3.02 9.98
C GLY A 392 -13.83 -2.88 9.15
N ARG A 393 -14.42 -1.70 9.23
CA ARG A 393 -15.61 -1.32 8.48
C ARG A 393 -15.45 0.08 7.92
N LEU A 394 -15.69 0.22 6.62
CA LEU A 394 -15.71 1.51 5.94
C LEU A 394 -17.12 2.08 6.01
N LEU A 395 -17.23 3.27 6.56
CA LEU A 395 -18.47 4.02 6.74
C LEU A 395 -18.45 5.27 5.86
N ARG A 396 -19.63 5.66 5.37
CA ARG A 396 -19.88 6.95 4.73
C ARG A 396 -20.94 7.70 5.51
N LEU A 397 -20.64 8.96 5.81
CA LEU A 397 -21.54 9.87 6.48
C LEU A 397 -22.39 10.62 5.45
N GLY A 398 -23.71 10.60 5.63
CA GLY A 398 -24.62 11.49 4.92
C GLY A 398 -24.34 12.95 5.25
N LYS A 399 -24.78 13.87 4.36
CA LYS A 399 -24.67 15.31 4.59
C LYS A 399 -25.35 15.70 5.92
N ALA A 400 -24.77 16.65 6.64
CA ALA A 400 -25.32 17.16 7.89
C ALA A 400 -26.75 17.69 7.70
N THR A 401 -27.60 17.54 8.72
CA THR A 401 -28.83 18.34 8.85
C THR A 401 -28.44 19.79 9.04
N ARG A 402 -29.03 20.69 8.23
CA ARG A 402 -28.95 22.14 8.49
C ARG A 402 -29.76 22.49 9.71
#